data_AF-A0A964VHW4-F1
#
_entry.id   AF-A0A964VHW4-F1
#
_cell.length_a   1.000
_cell.length_b   1.000
_cell.length_c   1.000
_cell.angle_alpha   90.00
_cell.angle_beta   90.00
_cell.angle_gamma   90.00
#
_symmetry.space_group_name_H-M   'P 1'
#
loop_
_entity.id
_entity.type
_entity.pdbx_description
1 polymer ?
#
loop_
_entity_poly.entity_id
_entity_poly.type
_entity_poly.pdbx_seq_one_letter_code
_entity_poly.pdbx_strand_id
1 'polypeptide(L)'
;MQRRGVCRPAGQGWGLRRRAGQILSDAGGPHIYSGKGREENLSVLAAAGLPRLSLQRRFLSQCARLPRELYPLEHLLREVRGSRLPAGRAVGGRGGGAEPDMSQPAIRLPVRYYRALPIDRPGHEQELFEIPKSQVALVGMHCWNIGCADGPPVDLNYCVDLGWPQATVEGWRIIREVIRPAMDACRRAGIAVCHIETDWMDAQYPELPSRRAALPPYTPPQTLAGQMAERAHGADYLRRSPLAQMKRAAIVSPVGDEPLFFYTDQLHEYLKQRGISTLIYVGFSTDMCVLGADGGARSMLGLGYRCVLMRDGTVGVETPQSFPERLATRYGTHLFEWQVGFSTTFAEFMTALGDG
;
A
#
# COMPACT_ATOMS: atom_id res chain seq x y z
N MET A 1 38.14 66.08 27.75
CA MET A 1 37.67 66.80 26.54
C MET A 1 36.67 65.87 25.82
N GLN A 2 35.37 66.03 26.09
CA GLN A 2 34.35 66.68 25.23
C GLN A 2 34.14 65.92 23.89
N ARG A 3 33.05 65.17 23.68
CA ARG A 3 31.58 65.45 23.57
C ARG A 3 31.11 65.77 22.15
N ARG A 4 30.12 64.98 21.71
CA ARG A 4 28.93 65.33 20.88
C ARG A 4 29.19 65.66 19.39
N GLY A 5 28.28 65.41 18.45
CA GLY A 5 26.86 65.08 18.59
C GLY A 5 26.14 64.80 17.26
N VAL A 6 24.87 64.50 17.44
CA VAL A 6 23.78 64.22 16.50
C VAL A 6 23.42 65.44 15.65
N CYS A 7 22.94 65.22 14.40
CA CYS A 7 21.78 65.93 13.81
C CYS A 7 21.31 65.31 12.47
N ARG A 8 20.02 64.93 12.41
CA ARG A 8 19.17 64.92 11.20
C ARG A 8 18.57 66.33 11.01
N PRO A 9 18.07 66.71 9.82
CA PRO A 9 16.60 66.67 9.55
C PRO A 9 16.23 66.33 8.07
N ALA A 10 15.10 65.64 7.82
CA ALA A 10 13.77 66.13 7.30
C ALA A 10 13.79 66.58 5.81
N GLY A 11 12.79 66.35 4.94
CA GLY A 11 11.49 65.68 4.91
C GLY A 11 11.24 65.28 3.42
N GLN A 12 10.18 64.60 2.98
CA GLN A 12 8.74 64.88 3.02
C GLN A 12 8.03 63.51 2.83
N GLY A 13 6.99 63.14 3.59
CA GLY A 13 5.58 63.53 3.37
C GLY A 13 5.04 62.81 2.12
N TRP A 14 4.05 61.92 2.16
CA TRP A 14 2.64 62.15 2.48
C TRP A 14 1.99 60.91 3.13
N GLY A 15 1.29 61.11 4.26
CA GLY A 15 0.20 60.25 4.75
C GLY A 15 -1.14 60.67 4.09
N LEU A 16 -2.34 60.31 4.53
CA LEU A 16 -2.93 59.32 5.43
C LEU A 16 -4.48 59.55 5.34
N ARG A 17 -5.28 58.47 5.42
CA ARG A 17 -6.60 58.37 6.12
C ARG A 17 -7.91 58.98 5.57
N ARG A 18 -8.87 58.03 5.43
CA ARG A 18 -10.23 57.90 6.03
C ARG A 18 -11.36 58.89 5.68
N ARG A 19 -12.53 58.31 5.31
CA ARG A 19 -13.86 58.32 6.00
C ARG A 19 -14.82 57.42 5.19
N ALA A 20 -15.50 56.41 5.77
CA ALA A 20 -16.74 56.39 6.57
C ALA A 20 -18.06 56.24 5.75
N GLY A 21 -18.65 55.04 5.81
CA GLY A 21 -20.10 54.72 5.97
C GLY A 21 -21.14 55.01 4.86
N GLN A 22 -21.77 53.94 4.31
CA GLN A 22 -23.23 53.62 4.36
C GLN A 22 -23.58 52.46 3.37
N ILE A 23 -23.97 51.27 3.86
CA ILE A 23 -25.29 50.57 3.81
C ILE A 23 -25.97 50.45 2.41
N LEU A 24 -26.11 49.23 1.86
CA LEU A 24 -27.39 48.52 1.60
C LEU A 24 -27.24 47.25 0.69
N SER A 25 -27.93 46.16 1.11
CA SER A 25 -28.58 45.04 0.36
C SER A 25 -27.78 44.26 -0.71
N ASP A 26 -27.88 42.95 -0.93
CA ASP A 26 -28.80 41.86 -0.57
C ASP A 26 -28.08 40.54 -0.94
N ALA A 27 -28.05 39.52 -0.08
CA ALA A 27 -28.90 38.33 -0.08
C ALA A 27 -28.56 37.25 -1.13
N GLY A 28 -28.36 36.01 -0.64
CA GLY A 28 -28.71 34.80 -1.39
C GLY A 28 -27.57 33.89 -1.85
N GLY A 29 -26.99 33.11 -0.93
CA GLY A 29 -26.29 31.87 -1.30
C GLY A 29 -27.29 30.77 -1.67
N PRO A 30 -26.95 29.83 -2.58
CA PRO A 30 -27.83 28.70 -2.84
C PRO A 30 -27.59 27.55 -1.84
N HIS A 31 -28.62 27.29 -1.03
CA HIS A 31 -28.86 26.00 -0.40
C HIS A 31 -29.40 25.02 -1.44
N ILE A 32 -28.94 23.76 -1.44
CA ILE A 32 -29.56 22.67 -2.21
C ILE A 32 -30.20 21.69 -1.22
N TYR A 33 -31.52 21.58 -1.33
CA TYR A 33 -32.38 20.59 -0.66
C TYR A 33 -32.37 19.27 -1.41
N SER A 34 -32.48 18.16 -0.67
CA SER A 34 -32.80 16.83 -1.22
C SER A 34 -34.30 16.71 -1.51
N GLY A 35 -34.66 16.22 -2.69
CA GLY A 35 -36.04 15.86 -3.04
C GLY A 35 -36.08 14.71 -4.04
N LYS A 36 -36.81 13.65 -3.67
CA LYS A 36 -37.09 12.45 -4.49
C LYS A 36 -38.00 12.79 -5.68
N GLY A 37 -37.79 12.09 -6.80
CA GLY A 37 -38.90 11.59 -7.63
C GLY A 37 -38.88 11.90 -9.13
N ARG A 38 -38.93 10.80 -9.89
CA ARG A 38 -39.55 10.59 -11.21
C ARG A 38 -38.83 11.04 -12.50
N GLU A 39 -38.99 10.13 -13.45
CA GLU A 39 -38.62 10.12 -14.86
C GLU A 39 -39.09 11.37 -15.61
N GLU A 40 -38.35 11.79 -16.63
CA GLU A 40 -38.84 11.82 -18.03
C GLU A 40 -37.83 12.45 -19.01
N ASN A 41 -37.68 11.76 -20.15
CA ASN A 41 -37.48 12.25 -21.51
C ASN A 41 -36.35 13.27 -21.82
N LEU A 42 -35.27 12.74 -22.40
CA LEU A 42 -34.31 13.50 -23.21
C LEU A 42 -34.92 13.86 -24.57
N SER A 43 -35.16 15.15 -24.81
CA SER A 43 -35.31 15.75 -26.13
C SER A 43 -34.10 16.65 -26.40
N VAL A 44 -33.16 16.18 -27.24
CA VAL A 44 -32.02 16.97 -27.70
C VAL A 44 -32.44 17.72 -28.96
N LEU A 45 -32.60 19.04 -28.81
CA LEU A 45 -32.68 19.98 -29.93
C LEU A 45 -31.28 20.17 -30.54
N ALA A 46 -31.24 20.01 -31.86
CA ALA A 46 -30.07 20.19 -32.70
C ALA A 46 -29.69 21.67 -32.81
N ALA A 47 -28.39 21.96 -32.69
CA ALA A 47 -27.79 23.17 -33.24
C ALA A 47 -26.60 22.75 -34.11
N ALA A 48 -26.64 23.22 -35.35
CA ALA A 48 -25.84 22.80 -36.47
C ALA A 48 -24.43 23.42 -36.46
N GLY A 49 -23.50 22.67 -37.07
CA GLY A 49 -22.24 23.22 -37.59
C GLY A 49 -21.01 22.48 -37.08
N LEU A 50 -20.55 21.48 -37.83
CA LEU A 50 -19.14 21.08 -38.05
C LEU A 50 -19.11 19.85 -38.99
N PRO A 51 -18.06 19.68 -39.82
CA PRO A 51 -18.09 18.83 -41.00
C PRO A 51 -18.04 17.32 -40.69
N ARG A 52 -18.77 16.55 -41.51
CA ARG A 52 -18.77 15.08 -41.55
C ARG A 52 -17.39 14.56 -41.96
N LEU A 53 -16.70 13.90 -41.03
CA LEU A 53 -15.69 12.89 -41.36
C LEU A 53 -16.30 11.51 -41.11
N SER A 54 -16.58 10.81 -42.20
CA SER A 54 -16.98 9.40 -42.21
C SER A 54 -15.78 8.53 -41.87
N LEU A 55 -15.71 8.02 -40.63
CA LEU A 55 -14.80 6.94 -40.29
C LEU A 55 -15.59 5.62 -40.27
N GLN A 56 -15.30 4.82 -41.30
CA GLN A 56 -15.78 3.46 -41.47
C GLN A 56 -15.46 2.61 -40.23
N ARG A 57 -16.48 1.88 -39.75
CA ARG A 57 -16.33 0.73 -38.84
C ARG A 57 -15.48 -0.34 -39.53
N ARG A 58 -14.16 -0.29 -39.37
CA ARG A 58 -13.27 -1.39 -39.77
C ARG A 58 -11.91 -1.37 -39.05
N PHE A 59 -11.89 -1.12 -37.74
CA PHE A 59 -10.70 -1.39 -36.90
C PHE A 59 -11.13 -1.67 -35.46
N LEU A 60 -11.80 -2.80 -35.24
CA LEU A 60 -12.01 -3.38 -33.90
C LEU A 60 -11.72 -4.89 -33.98
N SER A 61 -10.47 -5.22 -34.32
CA SER A 61 -9.94 -6.57 -34.20
C SER A 61 -8.41 -6.52 -34.27
N GLN A 62 -7.75 -5.94 -33.25
CA GLN A 62 -6.34 -6.13 -32.88
C GLN A 62 -5.92 -5.04 -31.89
N CYS A 63 -6.31 -5.19 -30.63
CA CYS A 63 -5.56 -4.65 -29.48
C CYS A 63 -5.68 -5.69 -28.37
N ALA A 64 -5.04 -6.82 -28.61
CA ALA A 64 -4.85 -7.88 -27.64
C ALA A 64 -3.59 -7.58 -26.82
N ARG A 65 -3.73 -7.63 -25.49
CA ARG A 65 -2.69 -7.96 -24.49
C ARG A 65 -1.53 -6.96 -24.38
N LEU A 66 -1.72 -5.96 -23.52
CA LEU A 66 -0.61 -5.28 -22.85
C LEU A 66 -0.08 -6.19 -21.72
N PRO A 67 1.24 -6.26 -21.47
CA PRO A 67 1.80 -6.95 -20.31
C PRO A 67 1.38 -6.25 -19.01
N ARG A 68 1.02 -7.04 -17.98
CA ARG A 68 0.60 -6.60 -16.64
C ARG A 68 1.73 -6.07 -15.75
N GLU A 69 2.89 -5.74 -16.30
CA GLU A 69 4.03 -5.24 -15.53
C GLU A 69 4.24 -3.76 -15.85
N LEU A 70 3.63 -2.92 -15.02
CA LEU A 70 3.91 -1.51 -14.73
C LEU A 70 2.65 -1.03 -14.01
N TYR A 71 2.71 -0.78 -12.71
CA TYR A 71 1.58 -0.25 -11.95
C TYR A 71 1.47 1.27 -12.17
N PRO A 72 0.49 1.77 -12.94
CA PRO A 72 0.25 3.20 -13.03
C PRO A 72 -0.94 3.55 -12.13
N LEU A 73 -1.03 4.81 -11.70
CA LEU A 73 -2.08 5.37 -10.82
C LEU A 73 -3.53 5.18 -11.35
N GLU A 74 -3.71 4.61 -12.53
CA GLU A 74 -4.95 4.43 -13.26
C GLU A 74 -5.71 3.14 -12.85
N HIS A 75 -5.09 2.28 -12.03
CA HIS A 75 -5.80 1.21 -11.31
C HIS A 75 -6.68 1.73 -10.15
N LEU A 76 -6.62 3.03 -9.83
CA LEU A 76 -7.41 3.63 -8.75
C LEU A 76 -8.89 3.90 -9.13
N LEU A 77 -9.27 3.87 -10.42
CA LEU A 77 -10.62 4.28 -10.85
C LEU A 77 -11.31 3.45 -11.97
N ARG A 78 -10.79 2.30 -12.40
CA ARG A 78 -11.50 1.44 -13.36
C ARG A 78 -11.27 -0.06 -13.10
N GLU A 79 -12.18 -0.67 -12.35
CA GLU A 79 -12.91 -1.91 -12.72
C GLU A 79 -13.75 -2.42 -11.52
N VAL A 80 -14.87 -1.73 -11.26
CA VAL A 80 -16.08 -2.42 -10.80
C VAL A 80 -17.06 -2.35 -11.96
N ARG A 81 -16.93 -3.28 -12.91
CA ARG A 81 -17.97 -3.57 -13.90
C ARG A 81 -18.29 -5.06 -13.87
N GLY A 82 -19.31 -5.38 -13.09
CA GLY A 82 -20.37 -6.27 -13.54
C GLY A 82 -20.11 -7.77 -13.49
N SER A 83 -19.68 -8.31 -12.35
CA SER A 83 -20.16 -9.64 -11.97
C SER A 83 -21.63 -9.50 -11.58
N ARG A 84 -22.53 -9.89 -12.49
CA ARG A 84 -23.95 -10.07 -12.18
C ARG A 84 -24.05 -11.02 -10.98
N LEU A 85 -24.43 -10.46 -9.83
CA LEU A 85 -24.94 -11.24 -8.71
C LEU A 85 -26.17 -12.02 -9.22
N PRO A 86 -26.23 -13.35 -9.11
CA PRO A 86 -27.49 -14.04 -9.35
C PRO A 86 -28.48 -13.55 -8.29
N ALA A 87 -29.66 -13.11 -8.76
CA ALA A 87 -30.77 -12.74 -7.90
C ALA A 87 -31.04 -13.90 -6.93
N GLY A 88 -30.88 -13.62 -5.63
CA GLY A 88 -31.09 -14.59 -4.57
C GLY A 88 -32.50 -15.13 -4.63
N ARG A 89 -32.62 -16.41 -5.01
CA ARG A 89 -33.77 -17.23 -4.66
C ARG A 89 -33.57 -17.59 -3.19
N ALA A 90 -34.50 -17.16 -2.34
CA ALA A 90 -34.50 -17.52 -0.92
C ALA A 90 -34.46 -19.05 -0.79
N VAL A 91 -33.32 -19.58 -0.36
CA VAL A 91 -33.19 -20.96 0.11
C VAL A 91 -32.99 -20.85 1.62
N GLY A 92 -34.04 -21.19 2.37
CA GLY A 92 -33.93 -21.41 3.80
C GLY A 92 -32.99 -22.57 4.06
N GLY A 93 -31.76 -22.26 4.43
CA GLY A 93 -30.77 -23.20 4.92
C GLY A 93 -30.34 -22.77 6.31
N ARG A 94 -30.76 -23.51 7.34
CA ARG A 94 -30.22 -23.38 8.69
C ARG A 94 -28.75 -23.82 8.67
N GLY A 95 -27.84 -22.90 8.41
CA GLY A 95 -26.42 -23.05 8.70
C GLY A 95 -26.14 -22.38 10.03
N GLY A 96 -25.87 -23.17 11.07
CA GLY A 96 -25.43 -22.65 12.36
C GLY A 96 -24.08 -21.97 12.21
N GLY A 97 -24.07 -20.64 12.19
CA GLY A 97 -22.88 -19.87 12.52
C GLY A 97 -22.61 -20.12 13.99
N ALA A 98 -21.53 -20.83 14.31
CA ALA A 98 -21.03 -20.88 15.67
C ALA A 98 -20.74 -19.43 16.09
N GLU A 99 -21.39 -18.98 17.16
CA GLU A 99 -20.96 -17.77 17.86
C GLU A 99 -19.47 -17.94 18.21
N PRO A 100 -18.64 -16.91 18.03
CA PRO A 100 -17.23 -17.00 18.38
C PRO A 100 -17.12 -17.36 19.86
N ASP A 101 -16.47 -18.50 20.14
CA ASP A 101 -16.20 -18.96 21.48
C ASP A 101 -15.31 -17.93 22.19
N MET A 102 -15.94 -17.12 23.05
CA MET A 102 -15.30 -16.05 23.83
C MET A 102 -14.28 -16.59 24.87
N SER A 103 -14.08 -17.91 24.95
CA SER A 103 -13.03 -18.53 25.75
C SER A 103 -11.67 -18.60 25.06
N GLN A 104 -11.58 -18.26 23.76
CA GLN A 104 -10.30 -18.26 23.05
C GLN A 104 -9.41 -17.08 23.47
N PRO A 105 -8.09 -17.30 23.65
CA PRO A 105 -7.17 -16.23 24.03
C PRO A 105 -7.14 -15.14 22.95
N ALA A 106 -7.37 -13.90 23.36
CA ALA A 106 -7.36 -12.72 22.49
C ALA A 106 -6.08 -11.89 22.66
N ILE A 107 -5.66 -11.22 21.60
CA ILE A 107 -4.67 -10.14 21.64
C ILE A 107 -5.39 -8.81 21.88
N ARG A 108 -4.86 -8.00 22.81
CA ARG A 108 -5.32 -6.63 23.06
C ARG A 108 -4.31 -5.66 22.43
N LEU A 109 -4.53 -5.31 21.17
CA LEU A 109 -3.55 -4.61 20.34
C LEU A 109 -3.84 -3.11 20.26
N PRO A 110 -3.00 -2.24 20.84
CA PRO A 110 -3.06 -0.81 20.58
C PRO A 110 -2.75 -0.54 19.11
N VAL A 111 -3.63 0.23 18.48
CA VAL A 111 -3.47 0.64 17.09
C VAL A 111 -3.79 2.11 16.92
N ARG A 112 -3.37 2.67 15.79
CA ARG A 112 -3.77 4.01 15.36
C ARG A 112 -4.17 4.04 13.88
N TYR A 113 -4.93 5.04 13.50
CA TYR A 113 -5.23 5.36 12.10
C TYR A 113 -5.21 6.86 11.89
N TYR A 114 -5.19 7.31 10.62
CA TYR A 114 -5.20 8.72 10.28
C TYR A 114 -6.62 9.18 9.94
N ARG A 115 -7.22 9.95 10.84
CA ARG A 115 -8.51 10.59 10.63
C ARG A 115 -8.31 11.86 9.80
N ALA A 116 -8.76 11.83 8.55
CA ALA A 116 -8.73 13.00 7.67
C ALA A 116 -9.90 13.98 7.87
N LEU A 117 -11.01 13.54 8.50
CA LEU A 117 -12.23 14.34 8.61
C LEU A 117 -12.51 14.77 10.06
N PRO A 118 -12.86 16.04 10.33
CA PRO A 118 -12.96 17.13 9.37
C PRO A 118 -11.57 17.58 8.86
N ILE A 119 -11.54 18.02 7.59
CA ILE A 119 -10.29 18.32 6.84
C ILE A 119 -9.47 19.49 7.40
N ASP A 120 -10.09 20.33 8.23
CA ASP A 120 -9.44 21.45 8.93
C ASP A 120 -8.84 21.04 10.29
N ARG A 121 -9.13 19.83 10.76
CA ARG A 121 -8.57 19.24 11.99
C ARG A 121 -8.24 17.75 11.81
N PRO A 122 -7.41 17.37 10.83
CA PRO A 122 -7.00 15.98 10.69
C PRO A 122 -6.02 15.59 11.80
N GLY A 123 -5.87 14.29 12.04
CA GLY A 123 -4.92 13.79 13.04
C GLY A 123 -4.95 12.29 13.19
N HIS A 124 -4.04 11.76 14.01
CA HIS A 124 -4.06 10.35 14.37
C HIS A 124 -5.05 10.11 15.50
N GLU A 125 -5.83 9.04 15.39
CA GLU A 125 -6.65 8.51 16.47
C GLU A 125 -6.17 7.13 16.86
N GLN A 126 -6.43 6.76 18.11
CA GLN A 126 -6.01 5.49 18.69
C GLN A 126 -7.21 4.63 19.00
N GLU A 127 -7.07 3.33 18.79
CA GLU A 127 -8.05 2.32 19.17
C GLU A 127 -7.34 1.15 19.86
N LEU A 128 -8.09 0.40 20.67
CA LEU A 128 -7.63 -0.85 21.24
C LEU A 128 -8.45 -1.98 20.64
N PHE A 129 -7.80 -2.82 19.84
CA PHE A 129 -8.45 -3.99 19.28
C PHE A 129 -8.37 -5.16 20.24
N GLU A 130 -9.49 -5.86 20.42
CA GLU A 130 -9.54 -7.15 21.10
C GLU A 130 -9.91 -8.21 20.06
N ILE A 131 -8.94 -9.04 19.68
CA ILE A 131 -9.07 -9.97 18.55
C ILE A 131 -8.65 -11.36 19.02
N PRO A 132 -9.45 -12.42 18.79
CA PRO A 132 -9.00 -13.79 19.05
C PRO A 132 -7.70 -14.07 18.30
N LYS A 133 -6.69 -14.67 18.96
CA LYS A 133 -5.39 -14.97 18.34
C LYS A 133 -5.54 -15.84 17.08
N SER A 134 -6.53 -16.74 17.08
CA SER A 134 -6.91 -17.59 15.94
C SER A 134 -7.37 -16.82 14.70
N GLN A 135 -7.82 -15.57 14.85
CA GLN A 135 -8.28 -14.72 13.75
C GLN A 135 -7.21 -13.75 13.23
N VAL A 136 -5.97 -13.87 13.71
CA VAL A 136 -4.85 -13.00 13.35
C VAL A 136 -3.81 -13.79 12.55
N ALA A 137 -3.24 -13.17 11.53
CA ALA A 137 -2.00 -13.62 10.91
C ALA A 137 -0.95 -12.50 10.86
N LEU A 138 0.30 -12.84 11.13
CA LEU A 138 1.45 -12.00 10.80
C LEU A 138 1.88 -12.31 9.37
N VAL A 139 1.95 -11.28 8.53
CA VAL A 139 2.31 -11.37 7.11
C VAL A 139 3.68 -10.76 6.88
N GLY A 140 4.66 -11.61 6.56
CA GLY A 140 5.99 -11.17 6.16
C GLY A 140 6.07 -10.93 4.66
N MET A 141 6.00 -9.66 4.24
CA MET A 141 6.07 -9.24 2.85
C MET A 141 7.51 -9.11 2.37
N HIS A 142 7.90 -9.86 1.32
CA HIS A 142 9.15 -9.64 0.57
C HIS A 142 10.40 -9.44 1.45
N CYS A 143 10.62 -10.34 2.40
CA CYS A 143 11.74 -10.24 3.35
C CYS A 143 13.02 -10.82 2.71
N TRP A 144 13.51 -10.16 1.67
CA TRP A 144 14.58 -10.66 0.81
C TRP A 144 15.99 -10.58 1.42
N ASN A 145 16.90 -11.41 0.92
CA ASN A 145 18.23 -11.63 1.49
C ASN A 145 19.39 -10.90 0.79
N ILE A 146 19.11 -9.96 -0.12
CA ILE A 146 20.18 -9.20 -0.77
C ILE A 146 21.01 -8.43 0.26
N GLY A 147 22.33 -8.49 0.13
CA GLY A 147 23.26 -7.88 1.08
C GLY A 147 23.32 -8.56 2.45
N CYS A 148 22.57 -9.65 2.66
CA CYS A 148 22.64 -10.48 3.86
C CYS A 148 23.75 -11.53 3.71
N ALA A 149 24.17 -12.13 4.83
CA ALA A 149 25.22 -13.15 4.82
C ALA A 149 24.84 -14.42 4.03
N ASP A 150 23.54 -14.71 3.94
CA ASP A 150 22.96 -15.86 3.24
C ASP A 150 22.43 -15.52 1.84
N GLY A 151 22.67 -14.31 1.33
CA GLY A 151 22.19 -13.88 0.03
C GLY A 151 23.25 -13.26 -0.87
N PRO A 152 22.84 -12.86 -2.09
CA PRO A 152 23.78 -12.27 -3.04
C PRO A 152 24.25 -10.90 -2.56
N PRO A 153 25.49 -10.49 -2.89
CA PRO A 153 25.99 -9.17 -2.57
C PRO A 153 25.16 -8.10 -3.31
N VAL A 154 25.14 -6.89 -2.76
CA VAL A 154 24.59 -5.72 -3.46
C VAL A 154 25.48 -5.42 -4.67
N ASP A 155 24.87 -5.27 -5.85
CA ASP A 155 25.54 -4.79 -7.06
C ASP A 155 25.06 -3.37 -7.35
N LEU A 156 26.00 -2.41 -7.32
CA LEU A 156 25.71 -0.98 -7.51
C LEU A 156 25.29 -0.62 -8.94
N ASN A 157 25.37 -1.56 -9.89
CA ASN A 157 24.89 -1.37 -11.26
C ASN A 157 23.39 -1.66 -11.42
N TYR A 158 22.71 -2.13 -10.36
CA TYR A 158 21.29 -2.45 -10.38
C TYR A 158 20.53 -1.86 -9.20
N CYS A 159 19.29 -1.44 -9.44
CA CYS A 159 18.37 -1.00 -8.39
C CYS A 159 17.45 -2.18 -8.02
N VAL A 160 17.90 -3.01 -7.07
CA VAL A 160 17.22 -4.22 -6.59
C VAL A 160 16.62 -3.98 -5.21
N ASP A 161 15.49 -4.63 -4.91
CA ASP A 161 14.86 -4.63 -3.57
C ASP A 161 14.53 -3.20 -3.09
N LEU A 162 15.17 -2.74 -2.02
CA LEU A 162 15.01 -1.39 -1.46
C LEU A 162 15.81 -0.32 -2.25
N GLY A 163 16.49 -0.72 -3.32
CA GLY A 163 17.11 0.14 -4.32
C GLY A 163 18.48 0.67 -3.93
N TRP A 164 18.61 1.26 -2.74
CA TRP A 164 19.85 1.93 -2.29
C TRP A 164 20.49 1.26 -1.08
N PRO A 165 21.84 1.28 -0.96
CA PRO A 165 22.56 0.57 0.09
C PRO A 165 22.12 0.91 1.52
N GLN A 166 21.81 2.17 1.81
CA GLN A 166 21.37 2.57 3.15
C GLN A 166 20.02 1.91 3.49
N ALA A 167 19.10 1.87 2.54
CA ALA A 167 17.79 1.22 2.68
C ALA A 167 17.95 -0.29 2.86
N THR A 168 18.82 -0.94 2.09
CA THR A 168 19.15 -2.37 2.25
C THR A 168 19.71 -2.69 3.64
N VAL A 169 20.64 -1.86 4.16
CA VAL A 169 21.19 -2.04 5.52
C VAL A 169 20.11 -1.91 6.59
N GLU A 170 19.22 -0.93 6.44
CA GLU A 170 18.10 -0.75 7.36
C GLU A 170 17.08 -1.89 7.28
N GLY A 171 16.77 -2.36 6.06
CA GLY A 171 15.92 -3.53 5.85
C GLY A 171 16.46 -4.76 6.58
N TRP A 172 17.77 -5.01 6.48
CA TRP A 172 18.40 -6.11 7.21
C TRP A 172 18.32 -5.96 8.74
N ARG A 173 18.53 -4.74 9.25
CA ARG A 173 18.34 -4.44 10.69
C ARG A 173 16.92 -4.77 11.12
N ILE A 174 15.91 -4.31 10.37
CA ILE A 174 14.49 -4.55 10.65
C ILE A 174 14.17 -6.05 10.60
N ILE A 175 14.69 -6.80 9.62
CA ILE A 175 14.50 -8.26 9.56
C ILE A 175 14.98 -8.93 10.85
N ARG A 176 16.19 -8.58 11.31
CA ARG A 176 16.82 -9.19 12.50
C ARG A 176 16.19 -8.77 13.82
N GLU A 177 15.91 -7.48 13.96
CA GLU A 177 15.56 -6.88 15.25
C GLU A 177 14.05 -6.77 15.49
N VAL A 178 13.24 -6.84 14.43
CA VAL A 178 11.78 -6.68 14.51
C VAL A 178 11.05 -7.89 13.93
N ILE A 179 11.27 -8.20 12.65
CA ILE A 179 10.47 -9.21 11.93
C ILE A 179 10.71 -10.60 12.52
N ARG A 180 11.98 -11.00 12.68
CA ARG A 180 12.33 -12.30 13.24
C ARG A 180 11.74 -12.50 14.65
N PRO A 181 11.96 -11.60 15.61
CA PRO A 181 11.32 -11.69 16.93
C PRO A 181 9.79 -11.74 16.88
N ALA A 182 9.15 -10.94 16.02
CA ALA A 182 7.70 -10.93 15.88
C ALA A 182 7.15 -12.27 15.35
N MET A 183 7.81 -12.87 14.36
CA MET A 183 7.46 -14.21 13.86
C MET A 183 7.60 -15.26 14.96
N ASP A 184 8.70 -15.25 15.72
CA ASP A 184 8.91 -16.18 16.82
C ASP A 184 7.87 -16.03 17.93
N ALA A 185 7.45 -14.79 18.23
CA ALA A 185 6.36 -14.51 19.16
C ALA A 185 5.01 -15.04 18.67
N CYS A 186 4.70 -14.83 17.38
CA CYS A 186 3.48 -15.37 16.77
C CYS A 186 3.43 -16.89 16.86
N ARG A 187 4.53 -17.57 16.52
CA ARG A 187 4.66 -19.03 16.61
C ARG A 187 4.38 -19.54 18.02
N ARG A 188 4.99 -18.92 19.05
CA ARG A 188 4.72 -19.26 20.46
C ARG A 188 3.27 -19.00 20.88
N ALA A 189 2.66 -17.94 20.35
CA ALA A 189 1.30 -17.54 20.67
C ALA A 189 0.22 -18.29 19.87
N GLY A 190 0.59 -19.18 18.95
CA GLY A 190 -0.34 -19.87 18.06
C GLY A 190 -1.00 -18.96 17.01
N ILE A 191 -0.39 -17.82 16.70
CA ILE A 191 -0.81 -16.90 15.64
C ILE A 191 -0.16 -17.36 14.33
N ALA A 192 -0.96 -17.42 13.26
CA ALA A 192 -0.46 -17.84 11.95
C ALA A 192 0.63 -16.89 11.42
N VAL A 193 1.71 -17.44 10.89
CA VAL A 193 2.74 -16.69 10.16
C VAL A 193 2.61 -17.03 8.69
N CYS A 194 2.43 -16.02 7.84
CA CYS A 194 2.28 -16.16 6.39
C CYS A 194 3.42 -15.44 5.67
N HIS A 195 3.92 -16.04 4.61
CA HIS A 195 5.03 -15.52 3.83
C HIS A 195 4.56 -15.14 2.44
N ILE A 196 4.84 -13.92 2.01
CA ILE A 196 4.53 -13.46 0.66
C ILE A 196 5.82 -13.24 -0.10
N GLU A 197 5.89 -13.86 -1.27
CA GLU A 197 6.87 -13.60 -2.30
C GLU A 197 6.16 -13.25 -3.60
N THR A 198 6.94 -13.05 -4.63
CA THR A 198 6.48 -12.64 -5.95
C THR A 198 6.81 -13.73 -6.95
N ASP A 199 5.91 -13.94 -7.92
CA ASP A 199 5.99 -15.03 -8.86
C ASP A 199 7.18 -14.97 -9.81
N TRP A 200 7.89 -13.83 -9.88
CA TRP A 200 9.16 -13.80 -10.58
C TRP A 200 10.27 -14.60 -9.89
N MET A 201 10.05 -15.01 -8.64
CA MET A 201 10.91 -15.91 -7.88
C MET A 201 10.58 -17.40 -8.08
N ASP A 202 9.78 -17.75 -9.08
CA ASP A 202 9.35 -19.13 -9.30
C ASP A 202 10.50 -20.13 -9.50
N ALA A 203 11.61 -19.71 -10.09
CA ALA A 203 12.82 -20.52 -10.16
C ALA A 203 13.48 -20.79 -8.79
N GLN A 204 13.30 -19.88 -7.82
CA GLN A 204 13.84 -20.03 -6.46
C GLN A 204 12.96 -20.86 -5.55
N TYR A 205 11.65 -20.97 -5.87
CA TYR A 205 10.63 -21.77 -5.17
C TYR A 205 9.86 -22.66 -6.14
N PRO A 206 10.51 -23.66 -6.77
CA PRO A 206 9.90 -24.51 -7.79
C PRO A 206 8.72 -25.37 -7.28
N GLU A 207 8.60 -25.53 -5.97
CA GLU A 207 7.49 -26.21 -5.30
C GLU A 207 6.19 -25.39 -5.31
N LEU A 208 6.26 -24.08 -5.55
CA LEU A 208 5.11 -23.20 -5.56
C LEU A 208 4.51 -23.07 -6.97
N PRO A 209 3.17 -23.14 -7.11
CA PRO A 209 2.54 -22.98 -8.40
C PRO A 209 2.74 -21.54 -8.92
N SER A 210 3.52 -21.39 -9.99
CA SER A 210 3.67 -20.13 -10.72
C SER A 210 2.71 -20.08 -11.91
N ARG A 211 2.08 -18.92 -12.11
CA ARG A 211 1.30 -18.56 -13.31
C ARG A 211 2.14 -17.74 -14.28
N ARG A 212 3.40 -17.46 -13.93
CA ARG A 212 4.31 -16.68 -14.75
C ARG A 212 4.70 -17.47 -16.00
N ALA A 213 4.71 -16.80 -17.14
CA ALA A 213 5.28 -17.37 -18.34
C ALA A 213 6.81 -17.39 -18.24
N ALA A 214 7.43 -18.39 -18.87
CA ALA A 214 8.89 -18.46 -18.96
C ALA A 214 9.45 -17.16 -19.57
N LEU A 215 10.52 -16.65 -18.95
CA LEU A 215 11.18 -15.42 -19.33
C LEU A 215 11.84 -15.58 -20.73
N PRO A 216 11.40 -14.84 -21.77
CA PRO A 216 11.95 -14.95 -23.12
C PRO A 216 13.38 -14.39 -23.15
N PRO A 217 14.29 -14.89 -24.02
CA PRO A 217 15.68 -14.40 -24.10
C PRO A 217 15.78 -12.87 -24.10
N TYR A 218 16.82 -12.34 -23.45
CA TYR A 218 16.98 -10.90 -23.36
C TYR A 218 17.09 -10.26 -24.75
N THR A 219 16.28 -9.24 -24.97
CA THR A 219 16.36 -8.32 -26.09
C THR A 219 16.23 -6.91 -25.56
N PRO A 220 17.08 -5.95 -25.99
CA PRO A 220 16.94 -4.56 -25.58
C PRO A 220 15.51 -4.04 -25.76
N PRO A 221 14.98 -3.29 -24.78
CA PRO A 221 13.57 -2.90 -24.80
C PRO A 221 13.25 -1.94 -25.95
N GLN A 222 12.29 -2.34 -26.78
CA GLN A 222 11.80 -1.50 -27.88
C GLN A 222 10.66 -0.57 -27.44
N THR A 223 9.96 -0.91 -26.36
CA THR A 223 8.88 -0.09 -25.81
C THR A 223 9.45 0.95 -24.86
N LEU A 224 8.81 2.12 -24.80
CA LEU A 224 9.17 3.17 -23.85
C LEU A 224 9.10 2.66 -22.40
N ALA A 225 8.07 1.87 -22.09
CA ALA A 225 7.90 1.17 -20.82
C ALA A 225 9.14 0.35 -20.43
N GLY A 226 9.60 -0.53 -21.32
CA GLY A 226 10.78 -1.35 -21.08
C GLY A 226 12.06 -0.51 -20.96
N GLN A 227 12.18 0.57 -21.74
CA GLN A 227 13.33 1.49 -21.64
C GLN A 227 13.36 2.23 -20.31
N MET A 228 12.20 2.61 -19.76
CA MET A 228 12.14 3.20 -18.42
C MET A 228 12.49 2.18 -17.34
N ALA A 229 11.98 0.94 -17.45
CA ALA A 229 12.32 -0.12 -16.51
C ALA A 229 13.81 -0.44 -16.52
N GLU A 230 14.42 -0.59 -17.70
CA GLU A 230 15.86 -0.82 -17.84
C GLU A 230 16.69 0.35 -17.29
N ARG A 231 16.26 1.59 -17.52
CA ARG A 231 16.92 2.78 -16.93
C ARG A 231 16.81 2.81 -15.41
N ALA A 232 15.67 2.40 -14.86
CA ALA A 232 15.42 2.44 -13.42
C ALA A 232 16.16 1.32 -12.67
N HIS A 233 16.23 0.13 -13.27
CA HIS A 233 16.67 -1.09 -12.58
C HIS A 233 18.00 -1.65 -13.07
N GLY A 234 18.43 -1.31 -14.29
CA GLY A 234 19.62 -1.85 -14.96
C GLY A 234 19.28 -2.79 -16.12
N ALA A 235 20.24 -2.96 -17.03
CA ALA A 235 20.09 -3.78 -18.24
C ALA A 235 20.00 -5.28 -17.93
N ASP A 236 19.01 -5.96 -18.54
CA ASP A 236 18.73 -7.39 -18.30
C ASP A 236 18.56 -7.72 -16.80
N TYR A 237 17.88 -6.82 -16.09
CA TYR A 237 17.68 -6.83 -14.63
C TYR A 237 17.31 -8.22 -14.07
N LEU A 238 16.34 -8.91 -14.68
CA LEU A 238 15.85 -10.19 -14.15
C LEU A 238 16.86 -11.34 -14.24
N ARG A 239 17.89 -11.24 -15.10
CA ARG A 239 18.89 -12.30 -15.28
C ARG A 239 20.25 -11.95 -14.69
N ARG A 240 20.65 -10.70 -14.82
CA ARG A 240 22.02 -10.26 -14.53
C ARG A 240 22.17 -9.54 -13.21
N SER A 241 21.07 -9.03 -12.64
CA SER A 241 21.13 -8.42 -11.31
C SER A 241 21.17 -9.48 -10.21
N PRO A 242 21.56 -9.11 -8.98
CA PRO A 242 21.46 -9.97 -7.79
C PRO A 242 20.07 -10.60 -7.58
N LEU A 243 19.01 -9.98 -8.11
CA LEU A 243 17.64 -10.50 -8.03
C LEU A 243 17.52 -11.96 -8.51
N ALA A 244 18.29 -12.35 -9.53
CA ALA A 244 18.23 -13.71 -10.11
C ALA A 244 18.64 -14.82 -9.12
N GLN A 245 19.33 -14.46 -8.03
CA GLN A 245 19.79 -15.41 -7.00
C GLN A 245 19.19 -15.09 -5.62
N MET A 246 18.49 -13.96 -5.51
CA MET A 246 17.88 -13.49 -4.27
C MET A 246 16.73 -14.39 -3.84
N LYS A 247 16.63 -14.62 -2.53
CA LYS A 247 15.54 -15.36 -1.90
C LYS A 247 15.07 -14.61 -0.66
N ARG A 248 14.09 -15.15 0.05
CA ARG A 248 13.78 -14.76 1.42
C ARG A 248 14.99 -15.01 2.31
N ALA A 249 15.26 -14.10 3.25
CA ALA A 249 16.31 -14.29 4.25
C ALA A 249 16.03 -15.53 5.10
N ALA A 250 17.06 -16.38 5.25
CA ALA A 250 16.97 -17.67 5.91
C ALA A 250 16.42 -17.54 7.34
N ILE A 251 16.78 -16.46 8.05
CA ILE A 251 16.33 -16.24 9.42
C ILE A 251 14.81 -16.03 9.54
N VAL A 252 14.13 -15.54 8.50
CA VAL A 252 12.68 -15.28 8.48
C VAL A 252 11.95 -16.14 7.44
N SER A 253 12.59 -17.23 7.02
CA SER A 253 11.99 -18.23 6.14
C SER A 253 10.88 -19.03 6.84
N PRO A 254 9.96 -19.63 6.08
CA PRO A 254 8.93 -20.51 6.65
C PRO A 254 9.54 -21.61 7.52
N VAL A 255 8.88 -21.90 8.63
CA VAL A 255 9.21 -23.00 9.55
C VAL A 255 8.06 -23.99 9.58
N GLY A 256 8.38 -25.28 9.45
CA GLY A 256 7.36 -26.34 9.50
C GLY A 256 6.39 -26.25 8.30
N ASP A 257 5.11 -26.09 8.59
CA ASP A 257 4.02 -26.01 7.62
C ASP A 257 3.55 -24.57 7.35
N GLU A 258 4.33 -23.56 7.76
CA GLU A 258 4.05 -22.16 7.46
C GLU A 258 3.95 -21.92 5.94
N PRO A 259 2.88 -21.27 5.48
CA PRO A 259 2.65 -21.15 4.05
C PRO A 259 3.45 -20.00 3.42
N LEU A 260 3.86 -20.21 2.17
CA LEU A 260 4.42 -19.19 1.30
C LEU A 260 3.53 -19.04 0.05
N PHE A 261 3.24 -17.80 -0.34
CA PHE A 261 2.33 -17.48 -1.44
C PHE A 261 2.97 -16.51 -2.44
N PHE A 262 2.60 -16.69 -3.71
CA PHE A 262 2.85 -15.70 -4.77
C PHE A 262 1.63 -14.83 -5.08
N TYR A 263 0.42 -15.34 -4.85
CA TYR A 263 -0.80 -14.72 -5.35
C TYR A 263 -1.82 -14.43 -4.26
N THR A 264 -2.50 -13.29 -4.41
CA THR A 264 -3.55 -12.82 -3.49
C THR A 264 -4.65 -13.85 -3.26
N ASP A 265 -5.08 -14.54 -4.31
CA ASP A 265 -6.18 -15.50 -4.23
C ASP A 265 -5.82 -16.76 -3.45
N GLN A 266 -4.57 -17.23 -3.55
CA GLN A 266 -4.08 -18.36 -2.74
C GLN A 266 -4.02 -18.00 -1.25
N LEU A 267 -3.51 -16.80 -0.94
CA LEU A 267 -3.49 -16.28 0.43
C LEU A 267 -4.93 -16.14 0.96
N HIS A 268 -5.85 -15.58 0.18
CA HIS A 268 -7.26 -15.42 0.55
C HIS A 268 -7.91 -16.75 0.94
N GLU A 269 -7.79 -17.77 0.10
CA GLU A 269 -8.37 -19.09 0.38
C GLU A 269 -7.79 -19.71 1.65
N TYR A 270 -6.47 -19.62 1.86
CA TYR A 270 -5.82 -20.08 3.08
C TYR A 270 -6.40 -19.41 4.35
N LEU A 271 -6.49 -18.08 4.32
CA LEU A 271 -6.96 -17.28 5.46
C LEU A 271 -8.43 -17.54 5.75
N LYS A 272 -9.26 -17.61 4.70
CA LYS A 272 -10.70 -17.87 4.79
C LYS A 272 -11.00 -19.23 5.40
N GLN A 273 -10.27 -20.28 5.01
CA GLN A 273 -10.42 -21.63 5.57
C GLN A 273 -10.10 -21.69 7.07
N ARG A 274 -9.27 -20.77 7.57
CA ARG A 274 -8.85 -20.70 8.99
C ARG A 274 -9.64 -19.68 9.80
N GLY A 275 -10.59 -18.98 9.19
CA GLY A 275 -11.34 -17.92 9.87
C GLY A 275 -10.48 -16.71 10.25
N ILE A 276 -9.32 -16.54 9.61
CA ILE A 276 -8.45 -15.38 9.84
C ILE A 276 -9.10 -14.16 9.19
N SER A 277 -9.18 -13.06 9.93
CA SER A 277 -9.87 -11.82 9.51
C SER A 277 -8.99 -10.57 9.67
N THR A 278 -7.89 -10.67 10.44
CA THR A 278 -6.95 -9.57 10.67
C THR A 278 -5.54 -9.95 10.24
N LEU A 279 -4.90 -9.07 9.46
CA LEU A 279 -3.54 -9.22 8.94
C LEU A 279 -2.64 -8.14 9.51
N ILE A 280 -1.55 -8.54 10.14
CA ILE A 280 -0.50 -7.64 10.64
C ILE A 280 0.69 -7.73 9.68
N TYR A 281 0.97 -6.65 8.96
CA TYR A 281 2.04 -6.58 7.97
C TYR A 281 3.36 -6.15 8.58
N VAL A 282 4.40 -6.88 8.21
CA VAL A 282 5.82 -6.53 8.34
C VAL A 282 6.51 -6.78 6.98
N GLY A 283 7.72 -6.26 6.81
CA GLY A 283 8.50 -6.44 5.58
C GLY A 283 8.42 -5.23 4.65
N PHE A 284 8.67 -5.43 3.36
CA PHE A 284 9.13 -4.34 2.48
C PHE A 284 8.43 -4.28 1.12
N SER A 285 8.39 -3.12 0.46
CA SER A 285 8.62 -1.78 1.02
C SER A 285 7.31 -1.17 1.52
N THR A 286 7.39 -0.22 2.45
CA THR A 286 6.21 0.44 3.04
C THR A 286 5.33 1.15 2.00
N ASP A 287 5.97 1.80 1.02
CA ASP A 287 5.35 2.68 0.03
C ASP A 287 4.96 1.96 -1.28
N MET A 288 5.44 0.72 -1.48
CA MET A 288 5.13 -0.08 -2.65
C MET A 288 4.47 -1.41 -2.27
N CYS A 289 5.27 -2.44 -1.98
CA CYS A 289 4.78 -3.82 -1.98
C CYS A 289 3.81 -4.09 -0.84
N VAL A 290 4.06 -3.55 0.35
CA VAL A 290 3.13 -3.65 1.50
C VAL A 290 1.74 -3.11 1.14
N LEU A 291 1.67 -2.07 0.31
CA LEU A 291 0.40 -1.49 -0.13
C LEU A 291 -0.21 -2.25 -1.31
N GLY A 292 0.57 -2.61 -2.32
CA GLY A 292 0.05 -2.92 -3.66
C GLY A 292 0.55 -4.19 -4.34
N ALA A 293 1.49 -4.95 -3.76
CA ALA A 293 1.87 -6.25 -4.31
C ALA A 293 0.72 -7.27 -4.18
N ASP A 294 0.87 -8.42 -4.84
CA ASP A 294 0.00 -9.56 -4.57
C ASP A 294 0.05 -9.93 -3.08
N GLY A 295 -1.12 -10.15 -2.48
CA GLY A 295 -1.27 -10.32 -1.02
C GLY A 295 -0.97 -9.05 -0.20
N GLY A 296 -0.73 -7.92 -0.86
CA GLY A 296 -0.55 -6.61 -0.22
C GLY A 296 -1.86 -6.02 0.31
N ALA A 297 -1.73 -5.05 1.22
CA ALA A 297 -2.82 -4.63 2.09
C ALA A 297 -4.03 -4.02 1.35
N ARG A 298 -3.86 -3.34 0.22
CA ARG A 298 -5.01 -2.81 -0.55
C ARG A 298 -5.87 -3.92 -1.14
N SER A 299 -5.24 -4.98 -1.67
CA SER A 299 -5.95 -6.12 -2.23
C SER A 299 -6.71 -6.87 -1.14
N MET A 300 -6.06 -7.08 0.02
CA MET A 300 -6.65 -7.78 1.15
C MET A 300 -7.76 -6.94 1.82
N LEU A 301 -7.62 -5.62 1.92
CA LEU A 301 -8.73 -4.75 2.34
C LEU A 301 -9.94 -4.91 1.41
N GLY A 302 -9.73 -4.94 0.09
CA GLY A 302 -10.80 -5.15 -0.88
C GLY A 302 -11.53 -6.49 -0.73
N LEU A 303 -10.86 -7.48 -0.13
CA LEU A 303 -11.43 -8.80 0.21
C LEU A 303 -12.05 -8.85 1.62
N GLY A 304 -12.04 -7.73 2.36
CA GLY A 304 -12.69 -7.59 3.67
C GLY A 304 -11.80 -7.86 4.88
N TYR A 305 -10.47 -7.99 4.70
CA TYR A 305 -9.55 -8.16 5.82
C TYR A 305 -9.26 -6.84 6.52
N ARG A 306 -9.20 -6.87 7.84
CA ARG A 306 -8.63 -5.78 8.63
C ARG A 306 -7.11 -5.80 8.48
N CYS A 307 -6.53 -4.72 7.97
CA CYS A 307 -5.10 -4.61 7.78
C CYS A 307 -4.47 -3.70 8.83
N VAL A 308 -3.40 -4.18 9.47
CA VAL A 308 -2.60 -3.45 10.46
C VAL A 308 -1.15 -3.45 9.99
N LEU A 309 -0.50 -2.30 9.92
CA LEU A 309 0.93 -2.19 9.64
C LEU A 309 1.73 -2.13 10.95
N MET A 310 2.73 -2.99 11.13
CA MET A 310 3.75 -2.77 12.15
C MET A 310 4.75 -1.74 11.61
N ARG A 311 4.54 -0.47 11.96
CA ARG A 311 5.16 0.69 11.27
C ARG A 311 6.67 0.83 11.46
N ASP A 312 7.23 0.16 12.46
CA ASP A 312 8.66 0.02 12.73
C ASP A 312 9.22 -1.33 12.22
N GLY A 313 8.37 -2.19 11.65
CA GLY A 313 8.71 -3.45 10.98
C GLY A 313 8.85 -3.33 9.46
N THR A 314 9.10 -2.13 8.94
CA THR A 314 9.15 -1.84 7.50
C THR A 314 10.02 -0.61 7.21
N VAL A 315 10.49 -0.48 5.96
CA VAL A 315 11.11 0.73 5.40
C VAL A 315 10.67 0.91 3.96
N GLY A 316 10.58 2.15 3.49
CA GLY A 316 10.27 2.50 2.11
C GLY A 316 11.47 2.37 1.18
N VAL A 317 11.24 2.53 -0.12
CA VAL A 317 12.30 2.62 -1.13
C VAL A 317 12.93 4.02 -1.07
N GLU A 318 13.93 4.17 -0.21
CA GLU A 318 14.53 5.46 0.13
C GLU A 318 15.77 5.77 -0.71
N THR A 319 15.71 6.86 -1.46
CA THR A 319 16.90 7.47 -2.09
C THR A 319 17.89 7.98 -1.03
N PRO A 320 19.16 8.23 -1.39
CA PRO A 320 20.12 8.83 -0.46
C PRO A 320 19.64 10.17 0.13
N GLN A 321 18.84 10.92 -0.63
CA GLN A 321 18.27 12.20 -0.22
C GLN A 321 17.09 12.02 0.74
N SER A 322 16.24 11.02 0.53
CA SER A 322 15.02 10.80 1.33
C SER A 322 15.25 9.96 2.59
N PHE A 323 16.30 9.11 2.59
CA PHE A 323 16.63 8.20 3.67
C PHE A 323 16.80 8.86 5.05
N PRO A 324 17.51 10.00 5.22
CA PRO A 324 17.70 10.61 6.52
C PRO A 324 16.38 10.97 7.23
N GLU A 325 15.38 11.38 6.44
CA GLU A 325 14.07 11.79 6.95
C GLU A 325 12.99 10.71 6.82
N ARG A 326 13.34 9.56 6.23
CA ARG A 326 12.44 8.43 5.97
C ARG A 326 11.20 8.84 5.18
N LEU A 327 11.35 9.68 4.15
CA LEU A 327 10.20 10.31 3.50
C LEU A 327 9.26 9.28 2.84
N ALA A 328 9.80 8.30 2.12
CA ALA A 328 8.99 7.26 1.47
C ALA A 328 8.29 6.39 2.53
N THR A 329 9.02 6.01 3.57
CA THR A 329 8.49 5.22 4.71
C THR A 329 7.36 5.95 5.42
N ARG A 330 7.55 7.23 5.75
CA ARG A 330 6.56 8.07 6.44
C ARG A 330 5.32 8.28 5.60
N TYR A 331 5.50 8.56 4.30
CA TYR A 331 4.35 8.78 3.42
C TYR A 331 3.60 7.48 3.12
N GLY A 332 4.31 6.36 2.92
CA GLY A 332 3.71 5.03 2.78
C GLY A 332 2.90 4.65 4.02
N THR A 333 3.45 4.88 5.22
CA THR A 333 2.73 4.69 6.49
C THR A 333 1.48 5.55 6.57
N HIS A 334 1.58 6.84 6.20
CA HIS A 334 0.44 7.74 6.18
C HIS A 334 -0.66 7.28 5.20
N LEU A 335 -0.30 6.84 4.00
CA LEU A 335 -1.25 6.26 3.04
C LEU A 335 -1.92 5.00 3.61
N PHE A 336 -1.17 4.16 4.31
CA PHE A 336 -1.70 2.98 4.97
C PHE A 336 -2.73 3.37 6.03
N GLU A 337 -2.37 4.25 6.96
CA GLU A 337 -3.20 4.67 8.09
C GLU A 337 -4.41 5.51 7.65
N TRP A 338 -4.34 6.18 6.51
CA TRP A 338 -5.45 7.00 5.98
C TRP A 338 -6.42 6.19 5.11
N GLN A 339 -5.93 5.30 4.26
CA GLN A 339 -6.72 4.69 3.20
C GLN A 339 -6.90 3.17 3.34
N VAL A 340 -6.03 2.50 4.10
CA VAL A 340 -5.96 1.04 4.09
C VAL A 340 -6.40 0.43 5.41
N GLY A 341 -5.93 0.96 6.53
CA GLY A 341 -6.25 0.41 7.84
C GLY A 341 -5.52 1.11 8.96
N PHE A 342 -4.95 0.31 9.86
CA PHE A 342 -4.38 0.80 11.11
C PHE A 342 -2.88 0.53 11.16
N SER A 343 -2.20 1.06 12.16
CA SER A 343 -0.82 0.68 12.45
C SER A 343 -0.59 0.45 13.95
N THR A 344 0.42 -0.36 14.25
CA THR A 344 0.95 -0.64 15.59
C THR A 344 2.49 -0.57 15.54
N THR A 345 3.17 -0.71 16.66
CA THR A 345 4.63 -0.92 16.74
C THR A 345 4.96 -2.34 17.15
N PHE A 346 6.20 -2.74 16.92
CA PHE A 346 6.76 -3.97 17.46
C PHE A 346 6.61 -4.01 18.99
N ALA A 347 6.96 -2.93 19.70
CA ALA A 347 6.85 -2.87 21.16
C ALA A 347 5.40 -3.03 21.67
N GLU A 348 4.44 -2.33 21.05
CA GLU A 348 3.01 -2.46 21.37
C GLU A 348 2.52 -3.89 21.08
N PHE A 349 2.94 -4.48 19.96
CA PHE A 349 2.60 -5.84 19.57
C PHE A 349 3.14 -6.90 20.53
N MET A 350 4.42 -6.80 20.92
CA MET A 350 5.05 -7.72 21.88
C MET A 350 4.38 -7.64 23.26
N THR A 351 4.07 -6.42 23.72
CA THR A 351 3.31 -6.19 24.95
C THR A 351 1.92 -6.85 24.87
N ALA A 352 1.24 -6.71 23.73
CA ALA A 352 -0.08 -7.30 23.50
C ALA A 352 -0.06 -8.84 23.48
N LEU A 353 1.07 -9.46 23.13
CA LEU A 353 1.27 -10.91 23.19
C LEU A 353 1.67 -11.44 24.57
N GLY A 354 2.12 -10.57 25.48
CA GLY A 354 2.67 -10.94 26.79
C GLY A 354 4.18 -11.25 26.76
N ASP A 355 4.88 -10.84 25.70
CA ASP A 355 6.31 -11.07 25.45
C ASP A 355 7.15 -9.77 25.60
N GLY A 356 6.64 -8.80 26.39
CA GLY A 356 7.23 -7.46 26.57
C GLY A 356 8.03 -7.26 27.85
#